data_AF-A0A6A7K9J6-F1
#
_entry.id   AF-A0A6A7K9J6-F1
#
_cell.length_a   1.000
_cell.length_b   1.000
_cell.length_c   1.000
_cell.angle_alpha   90.00
_cell.angle_beta   90.00
_cell.angle_gamma   90.00
#
_symmetry.space_group_name_H-M   'P 1'
#
loop_
_entity.id
_entity.type
_entity.pdbx_description
1 polymer ?
#
loop_
_entity_poly.entity_id
_entity_poly.type
_entity_poly.pdbx_seq_one_letter_code
_entity_poly.pdbx_strand_id
1 'polypeptide(L)'
;MIKKILLFLHIFIGIGALFGGFFAFTDTTGIQFGMPATEVLKDSPFTSFLIPGIFLFVIIGLGNILTYIICKKNYKLQYYISGCMGLILTMWIVIQCYILNSIHVLHISFFTFGFIQIILAIILVLKGEFHGNKPTQHFTD
;
A
#
# COMPACT_ATOMS: atom_id res chain seq x y z
N MET A 1 14.00 6.80 14.10
CA MET A 1 13.11 5.66 14.38
C MET A 1 11.95 5.57 13.37
N ILE A 2 11.12 6.60 13.23
CA ILE A 2 9.95 6.64 12.32
C ILE A 2 10.27 6.18 10.88
N LYS A 3 11.32 6.73 10.24
CA LYS A 3 11.72 6.31 8.88
C LYS A 3 12.03 4.81 8.75
N LYS A 4 12.61 4.19 9.78
CA LYS A 4 12.92 2.75 9.76
C LYS A 4 11.65 1.91 9.78
N ILE A 5 10.65 2.32 10.58
CA ILE A 5 9.33 1.67 10.64
C ILE A 5 8.62 1.80 9.29
N LEU A 6 8.65 2.99 8.69
CA LEU A 6 8.04 3.22 7.38
C LEU A 6 8.69 2.37 6.27
N LEU A 7 10.03 2.27 6.25
CA LEU A 7 10.76 1.40 5.34
C LEU A 7 10.38 -0.07 5.53
N PHE A 8 10.26 -0.53 6.79
CA PHE A 8 9.82 -1.89 7.10
C PHE A 8 8.39 -2.15 6.60
N LEU A 9 7.47 -1.20 6.79
CA LEU A 9 6.10 -1.32 6.29
C LEU A 9 6.05 -1.44 4.78
N HIS A 10 6.78 -0.59 4.04
CA HIS A 10 6.80 -0.67 2.58
C HIS A 10 7.30 -2.02 2.07
N ILE A 11 8.38 -2.56 2.64
CA ILE A 11 8.89 -3.86 2.19
C ILE A 11 7.95 -5.00 2.58
N PHE A 12 7.38 -4.96 3.79
CA PHE A 12 6.45 -5.98 4.26
C PHE A 12 5.17 -6.02 3.41
N ILE A 13 4.54 -4.87 3.19
CA ILE A 13 3.35 -4.72 2.36
C ILE A 13 3.66 -5.09 0.92
N GLY A 14 4.78 -4.59 0.37
CA GLY A 14 5.19 -4.85 -1.01
C GLY A 14 5.34 -6.34 -1.27
N ILE A 15 6.07 -7.05 -0.41
CA ILE A 15 6.25 -8.51 -0.51
C ILE A 15 4.90 -9.22 -0.40
N GLY A 16 4.09 -8.88 0.61
CA GLY A 16 2.78 -9.52 0.80
C GLY A 16 1.83 -9.33 -0.38
N ALA A 17 1.82 -8.15 -0.99
CA ALA A 17 1.01 -7.86 -2.17
C ALA A 17 1.53 -8.54 -3.44
N LEU A 18 2.86 -8.67 -3.61
CA LEU A 18 3.42 -9.49 -4.70
C LEU A 18 3.04 -10.96 -4.55
N PHE A 19 3.11 -11.52 -3.36
CA PHE A 19 2.68 -12.90 -3.11
C PHE A 19 1.18 -13.07 -3.37
N GLY A 20 0.34 -12.17 -2.84
CA GLY A 20 -1.11 -12.22 -3.08
C GLY A 20 -1.47 -12.10 -4.56
N GLY A 21 -0.83 -11.19 -5.29
CA GLY A 21 -1.03 -11.03 -6.74
C GLY A 21 -0.53 -12.23 -7.54
N PHE A 22 0.61 -12.83 -7.14
CA PHE A 22 1.13 -14.04 -7.77
C PHE A 22 0.18 -15.23 -7.60
N PHE A 23 -0.41 -15.42 -6.41
CA PHE A 23 -1.41 -16.47 -6.19
C PHE A 23 -2.66 -16.29 -7.08
N ALA A 24 -3.08 -15.04 -7.30
CA ALA A 24 -4.16 -14.73 -8.23
C ALA A 24 -3.80 -15.03 -9.70
N PHE A 25 -2.51 -15.08 -10.06
CA PHE A 25 -2.06 -15.51 -11.39
C PHE A 25 -2.00 -17.04 -11.52
N THR A 26 -1.62 -17.74 -10.46
CA THR A 26 -1.52 -19.21 -10.49
C THR A 26 -2.89 -19.86 -10.59
N ASP A 27 -3.91 -19.27 -9.95
CA ASP A 27 -5.30 -19.70 -10.09
C ASP A 27 -6.23 -18.49 -10.16
N THR A 28 -6.58 -18.12 -11.38
CA THR A 28 -7.51 -17.02 -11.66
C THR A 28 -8.96 -17.38 -11.35
N THR A 29 -9.27 -18.68 -11.18
CA THR A 29 -10.61 -19.19 -10.84
C THR A 29 -10.84 -19.31 -9.35
N GLY A 30 -9.76 -19.34 -8.55
CA GLY A 30 -9.79 -19.47 -7.08
C GLY A 30 -10.26 -20.83 -6.55
N ILE A 31 -10.47 -21.82 -7.43
CA ILE A 31 -10.92 -23.17 -7.07
C ILE A 31 -9.88 -23.86 -6.16
N GLN A 32 -8.59 -23.72 -6.45
CA GLN A 32 -7.51 -24.32 -5.66
C GLN A 32 -7.41 -23.76 -4.24
N PHE A 33 -7.92 -22.55 -4.03
CA PHE A 33 -7.92 -21.87 -2.74
C PHE A 33 -9.27 -21.94 -2.03
N GLY A 34 -10.20 -22.76 -2.53
CA GLY A 34 -11.54 -22.92 -1.95
C GLY A 34 -12.39 -21.64 -2.04
N MET A 35 -12.08 -20.76 -2.99
CA MET A 35 -12.80 -19.51 -3.25
C MET A 35 -13.17 -19.41 -4.73
N PRO A 36 -14.16 -20.20 -5.21
CA PRO A 36 -14.53 -20.21 -6.62
C PRO A 36 -15.00 -18.82 -7.06
N ALA A 37 -14.41 -18.29 -8.13
CA ALA A 37 -14.73 -16.97 -8.67
C ALA A 37 -16.22 -16.83 -9.03
N THR A 38 -16.85 -17.93 -9.46
CA THR A 38 -18.28 -18.00 -9.78
C THR A 38 -19.19 -17.74 -8.59
N GLU A 39 -18.72 -18.00 -7.37
CA GLU A 39 -19.48 -17.77 -6.14
C GLU A 39 -19.12 -16.42 -5.51
N VAL A 40 -17.81 -16.15 -5.42
CA VAL A 40 -17.28 -15.00 -4.67
C VAL A 40 -17.37 -13.70 -5.47
N LEU A 41 -17.31 -13.76 -6.81
CA LEU A 41 -17.43 -12.59 -7.69
C LEU A 41 -18.77 -12.50 -8.43
N LYS A 42 -19.81 -13.22 -7.97
CA LYS A 42 -21.14 -13.21 -8.61
C LYS A 42 -21.71 -11.80 -8.81
N ASP A 43 -21.54 -10.94 -7.81
CA ASP A 43 -22.09 -9.57 -7.80
C ASP A 43 -21.03 -8.52 -8.17
N SER A 44 -19.86 -8.97 -8.65
CA SER A 44 -18.73 -8.13 -9.02
C SER A 44 -18.68 -7.91 -10.54
N PRO A 45 -18.09 -6.79 -11.02
CA PRO A 45 -17.84 -6.60 -12.45
C PRO A 45 -16.77 -7.54 -13.04
N PHE A 46 -16.12 -8.36 -12.21
CA PHE A 46 -15.04 -9.25 -12.63
C PHE A 46 -15.47 -10.72 -12.61
N THR A 47 -15.06 -11.48 -13.63
CA THR A 47 -15.33 -12.92 -13.73
C THR A 47 -14.17 -13.80 -13.25
N SER A 48 -13.04 -13.19 -12.86
CA SER A 48 -11.84 -13.88 -12.39
C SER A 48 -11.01 -12.99 -11.46
N PHE A 49 -10.12 -13.61 -10.69
CA PHE A 49 -9.19 -12.90 -9.80
C PHE A 49 -8.02 -12.22 -10.53
N LEU A 50 -7.95 -12.32 -11.86
CA LEU A 50 -6.82 -11.80 -12.65
C LEU A 50 -6.66 -10.28 -12.50
N ILE A 51 -7.73 -9.50 -12.71
CA ILE A 51 -7.67 -8.04 -12.63
C ILE A 51 -7.34 -7.57 -11.21
N PRO A 52 -8.03 -8.06 -10.15
CA PRO A 52 -7.63 -7.78 -8.77
C PRO A 52 -6.17 -8.18 -8.47
N GLY A 53 -5.72 -9.32 -8.98
CA GLY A 53 -4.35 -9.83 -8.85
C GLY A 53 -3.30 -8.92 -9.47
N ILE A 54 -3.54 -8.43 -10.69
CA ILE A 54 -2.66 -7.47 -11.38
C ILE A 54 -2.53 -6.19 -10.57
N PHE A 55 -3.65 -5.64 -10.07
CA PHE A 55 -3.62 -4.43 -9.27
C PHE A 55 -2.82 -4.63 -7.98
N LEU A 56 -3.04 -5.74 -7.28
CA LEU A 56 -2.30 -6.08 -6.07
C LEU A 56 -0.81 -6.26 -6.34
N PHE A 57 -0.44 -6.95 -7.43
CA PHE A 57 0.96 -7.17 -7.79
C PHE A 57 1.67 -5.89 -8.22
N VAL A 58 1.08 -5.15 -9.17
CA VAL A 58 1.74 -4.02 -9.84
C VAL A 58 1.61 -2.75 -9.01
N ILE A 59 0.39 -2.36 -8.67
CA ILE A 59 0.15 -1.06 -8.03
C ILE A 59 0.58 -1.12 -6.57
N ILE A 60 0.08 -2.12 -5.82
CA ILE A 60 0.41 -2.24 -4.39
C ILE A 60 1.81 -2.81 -4.18
N GLY A 61 2.12 -3.95 -4.81
CA GLY A 61 3.39 -4.66 -4.64
C GLY A 61 4.59 -3.85 -5.14
N LEU A 62 4.68 -3.64 -6.45
CA LEU A 62 5.80 -2.88 -7.03
C LEU A 62 5.81 -1.42 -6.58
N GLY A 63 4.65 -0.79 -6.42
CA GLY A 63 4.56 0.59 -5.91
C GLY A 63 5.17 0.76 -4.51
N ASN A 64 4.92 -0.19 -3.59
CA ASN A 64 5.53 -0.16 -2.26
C ASN A 64 7.03 -0.45 -2.29
N ILE A 65 7.50 -1.39 -3.13
CA ILE A 65 8.93 -1.66 -3.29
C ILE A 65 9.66 -0.44 -3.87
N LEU A 66 9.09 0.21 -4.88
CA LEU A 66 9.66 1.41 -5.47
C LEU A 66 9.75 2.54 -4.43
N THR A 67 8.68 2.71 -3.63
CA THR A 67 8.66 3.70 -2.55
C THR A 67 9.72 3.41 -1.49
N TYR A 68 9.95 2.15 -1.14
CA TYR A 68 11.05 1.75 -0.26
C TYR A 68 12.42 2.20 -0.81
N ILE A 69 12.68 2.02 -2.11
CA ILE A 69 13.93 2.46 -2.75
C ILE A 69 14.06 4.00 -2.71
N ILE A 70 12.97 4.72 -2.99
CA ILE A 70 12.91 6.18 -2.95
C ILE A 70 13.17 6.71 -1.54
N CYS A 71 12.56 6.09 -0.52
CA CYS A 71 12.80 6.42 0.88
C CYS A 71 14.26 6.17 1.28
N LYS A 72 14.87 5.07 0.82
CA LYS A 72 16.27 4.75 1.10
C LYS A 72 17.23 5.79 0.51
N LYS A 73 16.89 6.35 -0.66
CA LYS A 73 17.64 7.44 -1.32
C LYS A 73 17.37 8.83 -0.72
N ASN A 74 16.52 8.94 0.31
CA ASN A 74 16.21 10.18 1.04
C ASN A 74 15.70 11.34 0.17
N TYR A 75 14.98 11.07 -0.93
CA TYR A 75 14.36 12.12 -1.73
C TYR A 75 13.34 12.92 -0.91
N LYS A 76 13.23 14.24 -1.16
CA LYS A 76 12.26 15.12 -0.47
C LYS A 76 10.80 14.68 -0.71
N LEU A 77 10.52 14.06 -1.86
CA LEU A 77 9.20 13.58 -2.24
C LEU A 77 8.77 12.30 -1.51
N GLN A 78 9.68 11.66 -0.76
CA GLN A 78 9.44 10.35 -0.13
C GLN A 78 8.21 10.34 0.79
N TYR A 79 7.94 11.44 1.49
CA TYR A 79 6.86 11.52 2.48
C TYR A 79 5.49 11.51 1.79
N TYR A 80 5.35 12.30 0.72
CA TYR A 80 4.14 12.37 -0.08
C TYR A 80 3.84 11.04 -0.77
N ILE A 81 4.85 10.42 -1.38
CA ILE A 81 4.68 9.11 -2.06
C ILE A 81 4.26 8.05 -1.04
N SER A 82 4.86 8.03 0.15
CA SER A 82 4.50 7.07 1.20
C SER A 82 3.04 7.23 1.66
N GLY A 83 2.58 8.47 1.83
CA GLY A 83 1.19 8.77 2.16
C GLY A 83 0.23 8.35 1.05
N CYS A 84 0.55 8.67 -0.21
CA CYS A 84 -0.23 8.23 -1.36
C CYS A 84 -0.33 6.71 -1.46
N MET A 85 0.78 5.98 -1.25
CA MET A 85 0.76 4.52 -1.26
C MET A 85 -0.10 3.93 -0.14
N GLY A 86 -0.07 4.52 1.07
CA GLY A 86 -0.95 4.10 2.16
C GLY A 86 -2.43 4.35 1.85
N LEU A 87 -2.76 5.49 1.21
CA LEU A 87 -4.12 5.79 0.73
C LEU A 87 -4.57 4.80 -0.34
N ILE A 88 -3.73 4.52 -1.33
CA ILE A 88 -4.03 3.56 -2.39
C ILE A 88 -4.27 2.16 -1.78
N LEU A 89 -3.43 1.73 -0.83
CA LEU A 89 -3.60 0.45 -0.15
C LEU A 89 -4.91 0.38 0.63
N THR A 90 -5.20 1.37 1.47
CA THR A 90 -6.43 1.38 2.28
C THR A 90 -7.69 1.39 1.41
N MET A 91 -7.73 2.23 0.37
CA MET A 91 -8.84 2.25 -0.59
C MET A 91 -8.97 0.92 -1.34
N TRP A 92 -7.85 0.34 -1.78
CA TRP A 92 -7.87 -0.94 -2.48
C TRP A 92 -8.42 -2.06 -1.62
N ILE A 93 -8.05 -2.14 -0.33
CA ILE A 93 -8.58 -3.16 0.57
C ILE A 93 -10.11 -3.01 0.75
N VAL A 94 -10.62 -1.79 0.83
CA VAL A 94 -12.09 -1.55 0.90
C VAL A 94 -12.77 -2.03 -0.38
N ILE A 95 -12.23 -1.66 -1.54
CA ILE A 95 -12.75 -2.11 -2.85
C ILE A 95 -12.70 -3.64 -2.95
N GLN A 96 -11.61 -4.26 -2.50
CA GLN A 96 -11.43 -5.70 -2.52
C GLN A 96 -12.43 -6.41 -1.60
N CYS A 97 -12.68 -5.89 -0.39
CA CYS A 97 -13.72 -6.44 0.50
C CYS A 97 -15.11 -6.34 -0.13
N TYR A 98 -15.38 -5.24 -0.84
CA TYR A 98 -16.65 -5.07 -1.56
C TYR A 98 -16.79 -6.07 -2.71
N ILE A 99 -15.73 -6.24 -3.52
CA ILE A 99 -15.71 -7.19 -4.65
C ILE A 99 -15.90 -8.65 -4.18
N LEU A 100 -15.26 -9.01 -3.07
CA LEU A 100 -15.28 -10.39 -2.55
C LEU A 100 -16.47 -10.68 -1.63
N ASN A 101 -17.21 -9.65 -1.23
CA ASN A 101 -18.25 -9.73 -0.21
C ASN A 101 -17.81 -10.49 1.06
N SER A 102 -16.52 -10.38 1.41
CA SER A 102 -15.91 -11.12 2.50
C SER A 102 -14.81 -10.29 3.17
N ILE A 103 -14.67 -10.50 4.48
CA ILE A 103 -13.62 -9.85 5.28
C ILE A 103 -12.79 -10.93 5.95
N HIS A 104 -11.51 -10.96 5.61
CA HIS A 104 -10.54 -11.88 6.20
C HIS A 104 -9.51 -11.13 7.04
N VAL A 105 -8.79 -11.86 7.89
CA VAL A 105 -7.75 -11.30 8.77
C VAL A 105 -6.67 -10.55 7.97
N LEU A 106 -6.37 -11.01 6.74
CA LEU A 106 -5.45 -10.35 5.84
C LEU A 106 -5.95 -8.95 5.44
N HIS A 107 -7.24 -8.78 5.12
CA HIS A 107 -7.81 -7.47 4.79
C HIS A 107 -7.65 -6.50 5.96
N ILE A 108 -8.02 -6.92 7.18
CA ILE A 108 -7.93 -6.09 8.39
C ILE A 108 -6.47 -5.68 8.66
N SER A 109 -5.53 -6.63 8.52
CA SER A 109 -4.12 -6.39 8.77
C SER A 109 -3.53 -5.39 7.78
N PHE A 110 -3.75 -5.60 6.48
CA PHE A 110 -3.22 -4.71 5.42
C PHE A 110 -3.88 -3.33 5.44
N PHE A 111 -5.18 -3.24 5.76
CA PHE A 111 -5.84 -1.97 6.00
C PHE A 111 -5.17 -1.19 7.14
N THR A 112 -4.90 -1.88 8.26
CA THR A 112 -4.22 -1.27 9.40
C THR A 112 -2.81 -0.81 9.03
N PHE A 113 -2.05 -1.61 8.28
CA PHE A 113 -0.72 -1.21 7.81
C PHE A 113 -0.75 0.01 6.88
N GLY A 114 -1.73 0.08 5.97
CA GLY A 114 -1.92 1.26 5.11
C GLY A 114 -2.29 2.51 5.92
N PHE A 115 -3.14 2.37 6.93
CA PHE A 115 -3.48 3.48 7.83
C PHE A 115 -2.26 3.97 8.62
N ILE A 116 -1.44 3.05 9.13
CA ILE A 116 -0.17 3.39 9.79
C ILE A 116 0.77 4.09 8.81
N GLN A 117 0.89 3.65 7.56
CA GLN A 117 1.70 4.35 6.55
C GLN A 117 1.26 5.80 6.35
N ILE A 118 -0.05 6.06 6.27
CA ILE A 118 -0.60 7.42 6.14
C ILE A 118 -0.22 8.28 7.35
N ILE A 119 -0.43 7.78 8.56
CA ILE A 119 -0.10 8.51 9.79
C ILE A 119 1.41 8.82 9.86
N LEU A 120 2.26 7.83 9.60
CA LEU A 120 3.71 8.02 9.63
C LEU A 120 4.17 9.01 8.55
N ALA A 121 3.55 8.99 7.36
CA ALA A 121 3.82 9.95 6.30
C ALA A 121 3.47 11.38 6.73
N ILE A 122 2.29 11.60 7.32
CA ILE A 122 1.88 12.92 7.84
C ILE A 122 2.85 13.40 8.93
N ILE A 123 3.20 12.56 9.90
CA ILE A 123 4.15 12.91 10.97
C ILE A 123 5.51 13.33 10.37
N LEU A 124 5.97 12.65 9.32
CA LEU A 124 7.23 13.00 8.65
C LEU A 124 7.14 14.31 7.86
N VAL A 125 6.01 14.60 7.21
CA VAL A 125 5.77 15.89 6.54
C VAL A 125 5.84 17.03 7.56
N LEU A 126 5.05 16.94 8.63
CA LEU A 126 5.01 17.96 9.70
C LEU A 126 6.40 18.19 10.31
N LYS A 127 7.15 17.11 10.56
CA LYS A 127 8.52 17.21 11.08
C LYS A 127 9.52 17.77 10.08
N GLY A 128 9.32 17.51 8.78
CA GLY A 128 10.15 18.04 7.70
C GLY A 128 9.96 19.55 7.51
N GLU A 129 8.71 20.03 7.57
CA GLU A 129 8.38 21.45 7.52
C GLU A 129 8.93 22.20 8.75
N PHE A 130 8.85 21.60 9.94
CA PHE A 130 9.37 22.20 11.17
C PHE A 130 10.89 22.46 11.14
N HIS A 131 11.66 21.62 10.43
CA HIS A 131 13.12 21.82 10.26
C HIS A 131 13.48 22.69 9.05
N GLY A 132 12.58 22.82 8.06
CA GLY A 132 12.74 23.70 6.91
C GLY A 132 12.43 25.17 7.21
N ASN A 133 11.68 25.43 8.27
CA ASN A 133 11.29 26.78 8.70
C ASN A 133 12.21 27.34 9.80
N LYS A 134 13.53 27.11 9.69
CA LYS A 134 14.47 28.00 10.39
C LYS A 134 14.41 29.32 9.65
N PRO A 135 14.04 30.45 10.29
CA PRO A 135 14.11 31.74 9.63
C PRO A 135 15.54 31.90 9.13
N THR A 136 15.69 32.05 7.82
CA THR A 136 16.90 32.58 7.22
C THR A 136 17.20 33.86 7.97
N GLN A 137 18.24 33.85 8.81
CA GLN A 137 18.74 35.08 9.39
C GLN A 137 19.16 35.94 8.21
N HIS A 138 18.31 36.92 7.89
CA HIS A 138 18.69 38.10 7.16
C HIS A 138 19.80 38.74 7.98
N PHE A 139 21.04 38.35 7.69
CA PHE A 139 22.22 39.10 8.07
C PHE A 139 22.38 40.15 6.98
N THR A 140 21.64 41.25 7.13
CA THR A 140 21.99 42.52 6.52
C THR A 140 23.13 43.08 7.35
N ASP A 141 24.34 42.98 6.83
CA ASP A 141 25.43 43.91 7.09
C ASP A 141 25.93 44.42 5.74
#